data_AF-A0A6B3HQJ2-F1
#
_entry.id   AF-A0A6B3HQJ2-F1
#
_cell.length_a   1.000
_cell.length_b   1.000
_cell.length_c   1.000
_cell.angle_alpha   90.00
_cell.angle_beta   90.00
_cell.angle_gamma   90.00
#
_symmetry.space_group_name_H-M   'P 1'
#
loop_
_entity.id
_entity.type
_entity.pdbx_description
1 polymer ?
#
loop_
_entity_poly.entity_id
_entity_poly.type
_entity_poly.pdbx_seq_one_letter_code
_entity_poly.pdbx_strand_id
1 'polypeptide(L)'
;REGKRPAAGEPWGEEPEELWGRIGSGESPLTGGGAPVRTLPGDYPAYYAAVTAAVCSTGENPVTALQAAAALDVLEAARRSAREGVSVTLLPHHDEEHGA
;
A
#
# COMPACT_ATOMS: atom_id res chain seq x y z
N ARG A 1 -8.15 -18.24 0.54
CA ARG A 1 -7.38 -17.76 -0.63
C ARG A 1 -6.06 -18.52 -0.60
N GLU A 2 -5.82 -19.43 -1.53
CA GLU A 2 -4.54 -20.16 -1.56
C GLU A 2 -3.41 -19.18 -1.92
N GLY A 3 -2.35 -19.16 -1.12
CA GLY A 3 -1.18 -18.32 -1.39
C GLY A 3 -0.45 -18.89 -2.61
N LYS A 4 -0.60 -18.23 -3.76
CA LYS A 4 0.22 -18.55 -4.94
C LYS A 4 1.69 -18.21 -4.65
N ARG A 5 2.63 -18.83 -5.35
CA ARG A 5 4.04 -18.42 -5.33
C ARG A 5 4.30 -17.59 -6.58
N PRO A 6 5.03 -16.46 -6.50
CA PRO A 6 5.41 -15.73 -7.70
C PRO A 6 6.24 -16.64 -8.62
N ALA A 7 5.81 -16.78 -9.87
CA ALA A 7 6.53 -17.51 -10.90
C ALA A 7 6.96 -16.55 -12.01
N ALA A 8 8.19 -16.69 -12.50
CA ALA A 8 8.70 -15.84 -13.57
C ALA A 8 7.86 -16.02 -14.85
N GLY A 9 7.41 -14.91 -15.44
CA GLY A 9 6.60 -14.91 -16.66
C GLY A 9 5.08 -15.10 -16.44
N GLU A 10 4.62 -15.24 -15.20
CA GLU A 10 3.20 -15.37 -14.88
C GLU A 10 2.68 -14.06 -14.25
N PRO A 11 1.53 -13.51 -14.69
CA PRO A 11 0.99 -12.30 -14.11
C PRO A 11 0.68 -12.47 -12.62
N TRP A 12 1.18 -11.54 -11.80
CA TRP A 12 0.94 -11.52 -10.36
C TRP A 12 -0.04 -10.40 -10.03
N GLY A 13 -0.98 -10.66 -9.11
CA GLY A 13 -1.90 -9.64 -8.61
C GLY A 13 -2.81 -9.01 -9.66
N GLU A 14 -3.10 -9.69 -10.78
CA GLU A 14 -4.14 -9.25 -11.71
C GLU A 14 -5.51 -9.44 -11.09
N GLU A 15 -6.30 -8.38 -11.07
CA GLU A 15 -7.71 -8.44 -10.70
C GLU A 15 -8.55 -8.85 -11.93
N PRO A 16 -9.55 -9.73 -11.75
CA PRO A 16 -10.50 -10.07 -12.80
C PRO A 16 -11.35 -8.84 -13.17
N GLU A 17 -11.88 -8.81 -14.40
CA GLU A 17 -12.54 -7.62 -14.97
C GLU A 17 -13.73 -7.12 -14.12
N GLU A 18 -14.42 -8.04 -13.43
CA GLU A 18 -15.55 -7.70 -12.56
C GLU A 18 -15.14 -6.87 -11.34
N LEU A 19 -13.84 -6.86 -10.99
CA LEU A 19 -13.27 -6.10 -9.88
C LEU A 19 -12.49 -4.86 -10.33
N TRP A 20 -12.51 -4.54 -11.62
CA TRP A 20 -11.87 -3.33 -12.14
C TRP A 20 -12.57 -2.06 -11.67
N GLY A 21 -11.77 -1.00 -11.50
CA GLY A 21 -12.28 0.34 -11.26
C GLY A 21 -13.09 0.86 -12.45
N ARG A 22 -13.99 1.81 -12.22
CA ARG A 22 -14.79 2.46 -13.28
C ARG A 22 -14.59 3.96 -13.26
N ILE A 23 -14.41 4.57 -14.44
CA ILE A 23 -14.26 6.02 -14.61
C ILE A 23 -15.40 6.53 -15.51
N GLY A 24 -16.10 7.57 -15.08
CA GLY A 24 -17.22 8.17 -15.82
C GLY A 24 -17.38 9.67 -15.52
N SER A 25 -18.04 10.39 -16.44
CA SER A 25 -18.26 11.84 -16.37
C SER A 25 -19.77 12.17 -16.25
N GLY A 26 -20.42 11.70 -15.19
CA GLY A 26 -21.80 12.11 -14.86
C GLY A 26 -22.66 11.01 -14.25
N GLU A 27 -22.73 9.83 -14.88
CA GLU A 27 -23.38 8.67 -14.28
C GLU A 27 -22.45 8.01 -13.27
N SER A 28 -22.97 7.77 -12.07
CA SER A 28 -22.19 7.17 -11.00
C SER A 28 -21.79 5.73 -11.36
N PRO A 29 -20.56 5.30 -11.07
CA PRO A 29 -20.18 3.88 -11.09
C PRO A 29 -21.16 2.98 -10.33
N LEU A 30 -21.78 3.49 -9.26
CA LEU A 30 -22.76 2.78 -8.44
C LEU A 30 -24.11 2.56 -9.17
N THR A 31 -24.40 3.34 -10.21
CA THR A 31 -25.60 3.19 -11.05
C THR A 31 -25.32 2.48 -12.37
N GLY A 32 -24.14 1.87 -12.52
CA GLY A 32 -23.72 1.18 -13.75
C GLY A 32 -23.10 2.09 -14.81
N GLY A 33 -22.89 3.37 -14.49
CA GLY A 33 -22.20 4.33 -15.36
C GLY A 33 -20.67 4.14 -15.35
N GLY A 34 -20.00 4.72 -16.35
CA GLY A 34 -18.54 4.72 -16.46
C GLY A 34 -17.96 3.44 -17.09
N ALA A 35 -16.83 3.63 -17.79
CA ALA A 35 -16.11 2.54 -18.46
C ALA A 35 -15.20 1.81 -17.45
N PRO A 36 -15.14 0.46 -17.50
CA PRO A 36 -14.18 -0.29 -16.70
C PRO A 36 -12.76 0.04 -17.15
N VAL A 37 -11.86 0.18 -16.18
CA VAL A 37 -10.44 0.47 -16.40
C VAL A 37 -9.62 -0.56 -15.67
N ARG A 38 -8.72 -1.22 -16.39
CA ARG A 38 -7.88 -2.29 -15.86
C ARG A 38 -7.12 -1.83 -14.63
N THR A 39 -7.31 -2.54 -13.52
CA THR A 39 -6.53 -2.35 -12.29
C THR A 39 -5.07 -2.69 -12.58
N LEU A 40 -4.15 -1.87 -12.06
CA LEU A 40 -2.72 -2.20 -12.13
C LEU A 40 -2.47 -3.54 -11.43
N PRO A 41 -1.75 -4.48 -12.06
CA PRO A 41 -1.39 -5.73 -11.40
C PRO A 41 -0.57 -5.44 -10.15
N GLY A 42 -0.83 -6.19 -9.07
CA GLY A 42 0.00 -6.13 -7.88
C GLY A 42 1.44 -6.60 -8.16
N ASP A 43 2.41 -6.05 -7.44
CA ASP A 43 3.82 -6.44 -7.56
C ASP A 43 4.44 -6.72 -6.19
N TYR A 44 3.98 -7.79 -5.54
CA TYR A 44 4.58 -8.24 -4.29
C TYR A 44 6.06 -8.67 -4.44
N PRO A 45 6.50 -9.27 -5.57
CA PRO A 45 7.92 -9.53 -5.81
C PRO A 45 8.83 -8.31 -5.74
N ALA A 46 8.36 -7.11 -6.16
CA ALA A 46 9.16 -5.89 -6.05
C ALA A 46 9.63 -5.60 -4.62
N TYR A 47 8.84 -5.91 -3.60
CA TYR A 47 9.26 -5.73 -2.20
C TYR A 47 10.51 -6.55 -1.88
N TYR A 48 10.53 -7.84 -2.24
CA TYR A 48 11.69 -8.70 -1.97
C TYR A 48 12.89 -8.37 -2.86
N ALA A 49 12.66 -7.91 -4.10
CA ALA A 49 13.73 -7.41 -4.95
C ALA A 49 14.41 -6.20 -4.30
N ALA A 50 13.63 -5.25 -3.76
CA ALA A 50 14.15 -4.09 -3.05
C ALA A 50 14.84 -4.47 -1.72
N VAL A 51 14.29 -5.41 -0.94
CA VAL A 51 14.98 -5.94 0.26
C VAL A 51 16.32 -6.56 -0.11
N THR A 52 16.38 -7.32 -1.20
CA THR A 52 17.64 -7.92 -1.69
C THR A 52 18.65 -6.83 -2.04
N ALA A 53 18.22 -5.78 -2.75
CA ALA A 53 19.07 -4.65 -3.08
C ALA A 53 19.58 -3.92 -1.82
N ALA A 54 18.72 -3.71 -0.82
CA ALA A 54 19.10 -3.08 0.45
C ALA A 54 20.16 -3.89 1.21
N VAL A 55 19.97 -5.21 1.33
CA VAL A 55 20.93 -6.12 1.98
C VAL A 55 22.27 -6.13 1.24
N CYS A 56 22.23 -6.06 -0.10
CA CYS A 56 23.43 -5.99 -0.93
C CYS A 56 24.03 -4.57 -1.03
N SER A 57 23.48 -3.56 -0.35
CA SER A 57 23.91 -2.16 -0.42
C SER A 57 23.85 -1.56 -1.83
N THR A 58 22.93 -2.04 -2.68
CA THR A 58 22.70 -1.54 -4.05
C THR A 58 21.37 -0.81 -4.20
N GLY A 59 20.66 -0.57 -3.10
CA GLY A 59 19.39 0.14 -3.05
C GLY A 59 19.01 0.48 -1.62
N GLU A 60 17.93 1.24 -1.45
CA GLU A 60 17.42 1.61 -0.14
C GLU A 60 16.46 0.56 0.43
N ASN A 61 16.27 0.58 1.75
CA ASN A 61 15.26 -0.26 2.39
C ASN A 61 13.85 0.18 1.94
N PRO A 62 13.06 -0.69 1.27
CA PRO A 62 11.75 -0.32 0.73
C PRO A 62 10.73 0.09 1.80
N VAL A 63 10.90 -0.38 3.03
CA VAL A 63 10.10 0.02 4.19
C VAL A 63 11.01 0.14 5.41
N THR A 64 11.22 1.36 5.89
CA THR A 64 12.10 1.61 7.03
C THR A 64 11.43 1.22 8.35
N ALA A 65 12.25 1.01 9.39
CA ALA A 65 11.74 0.78 10.74
C ALA A 65 10.91 1.97 11.27
N LEU A 66 11.26 3.20 10.87
CA LEU A 66 10.53 4.41 11.24
C LEU A 66 9.16 4.48 10.57
N GLN A 67 9.06 4.09 9.30
CA GLN A 67 7.76 3.99 8.62
C GLN A 67 6.85 2.95 9.29
N ALA A 68 7.41 1.82 9.72
CA ALA A 68 6.67 0.82 10.48
C ALA A 68 6.23 1.35 11.86
N ALA A 69 7.09 2.08 12.57
CA ALA A 69 6.76 2.71 13.84
C ALA A 69 5.62 3.75 13.67
N ALA A 70 5.66 4.57 12.62
CA ALA A 70 4.60 5.52 12.31
C ALA A 70 3.24 4.84 12.09
N ALA A 71 3.23 3.68 11.44
CA ALA A 71 2.01 2.89 11.30
C ALA A 71 1.48 2.37 12.66
N LEU A 72 2.37 1.98 13.58
CA LEU A 72 1.98 1.57 14.93
C LEU A 72 1.38 2.73 15.74
N ASP A 73 1.92 3.94 15.59
CA ASP A 73 1.39 5.13 16.26
C ASP A 73 -0.04 5.46 15.80
N VAL A 74 -0.33 5.28 14.50
CA VAL A 74 -1.71 5.38 13.98
C VAL A 74 -2.62 4.36 14.67
N LEU A 75 -2.18 3.11 14.82
CA LEU A 75 -2.98 2.06 15.46
C LEU A 75 -3.25 2.36 16.94
N GLU A 76 -2.28 2.89 17.67
CA GLU A 76 -2.47 3.27 19.08
C GLU A 76 -3.37 4.51 19.21
N ALA A 77 -3.20 5.50 18.35
CA ALA A 77 -4.09 6.67 18.29
C ALA A 77 -5.54 6.25 17.97
N ALA A 78 -5.74 5.31 17.05
CA ALA A 78 -7.06 4.77 16.73
C ALA A 78 -7.69 4.05 17.94
N ARG A 79 -6.91 3.24 18.68
CA ARG A 79 -7.37 2.60 19.92
C ARG A 79 -7.79 3.61 20.97
N ARG A 80 -6.99 4.66 21.18
CA ARG A 80 -7.34 5.75 22.09
C ARG A 80 -8.61 6.49 21.65
N SER A 81 -8.68 6.83 20.37
CA SER A 81 -9.84 7.49 19.78
C SER A 81 -11.14 6.72 20.01
N ALA A 82 -11.12 5.40 19.78
CA ALA A 82 -12.27 4.53 20.00
C ALA A 82 -12.69 4.46 21.49
N ARG A 83 -11.72 4.47 22.42
CA ARG A 83 -11.99 4.42 23.85
C ARG A 83 -12.51 5.74 24.42
N GLU A 84 -12.00 6.86 23.93
CA GLU A 84 -12.26 8.20 24.49
C GLU A 84 -13.30 8.99 23.68
N GLY A 85 -13.65 8.54 22.48
CA GLY A 85 -14.59 9.23 21.60
C GLY A 85 -14.06 10.56 21.05
N VAL A 86 -12.73 10.70 20.95
CA VAL A 86 -12.06 11.94 20.53
C VAL A 86 -11.15 11.70 19.31
N SER A 87 -10.93 12.73 18.51
CA SER A 87 -9.85 12.73 17.51
C SER A 87 -8.50 12.88 18.20
N VAL A 88 -7.52 12.06 17.80
CA VAL A 88 -6.15 12.10 18.33
C VAL A 88 -5.21 12.63 17.24
N THR A 89 -4.54 13.74 17.51
CA THR A 89 -3.51 14.28 16.61
C THR A 89 -2.23 13.47 16.72
N LEU A 90 -1.71 13.01 15.59
CA LEU A 90 -0.38 12.39 15.50
C LEU A 90 0.67 13.48 15.39
N LEU A 91 1.74 13.36 16.17
CA LEU A 91 2.91 14.20 16.01
C LEU A 91 3.80 13.59 14.91
N PRO A 92 4.39 14.42 14.03
CA PRO A 92 5.32 13.92 13.04
C PRO A 92 6.52 13.26 13.72
N HIS A 93 6.98 12.15 13.17
CA HIS A 93 8.32 11.66 13.47
C HIS A 93 9.30 12.65 12.85
N HIS A 94 10.24 13.16 13.65
CA HIS A 94 11.35 13.93 13.11
C HIS A 94 12.20 12.97 12.28
N ASP A 95 12.21 13.15 10.97
CA ASP A 95 13.23 12.58 10.12
C ASP A 95 14.57 13.24 10.52
N GLU A 96 15.51 12.47 11.06
CA GLU A 96 16.91 12.90 10.98
C GLU A 96 17.32 12.80 9.50
N GLU A 97 17.78 13.93 8.98
CA GLU A 97 18.33 14.10 7.63
C GLU A 97 19.16 12.88 7.23
N HIS A 98 18.75 12.20 6.16
CA HIS A 98 19.69 11.38 5.39
C HIS A 98 20.04 12.19 4.15
N GLY A 99 21.19 12.86 4.26
CA GLY A 99 21.69 13.82 3.31
C GLY A 99 22.21 13.21 2.00
N ALA A 100 22.26 14.11 1.01
CA ALA A 100 23.10 14.17 -0.20
C ALA A 100 23.16 12.96 -1.14
#